data_AF-A0A9P7Z5W9-F1
#
_entry.id   AF-A0A9P7Z5W9-F1
#
_cell.length_a   1.000
_cell.length_b   1.000
_cell.length_c   1.000
_cell.angle_alpha   90.00
_cell.angle_beta   90.00
_cell.angle_gamma   90.00
#
_symmetry.space_group_name_H-M   'P 1'
#
loop_
_entity.id
_entity.type
_entity.pdbx_description
1 polymer ?
#
loop_
_entity_poly.entity_id
_entity_poly.type
_entity_poly.pdbx_seq_one_letter_code
_entity_poly.pdbx_strand_id
1 'polypeptide(L)'
;SPTCSFPKFSELPAELRCEIWKIASFHPRNVPIDVQYKCNTFTNYLYQDHIFISPLYPPAILHSSQESRIEALKYYQRSFNKTV
;
A
#
# COMPACT_ATOMS: atom_id res chain seq x y z
N SER A 1 -8.48 4.31 -17.44
CA SER A 1 -8.01 5.69 -17.71
C SER A 1 -6.61 5.63 -18.26
N PRO A 2 -6.27 6.37 -19.33
CA PRO A 2 -4.89 6.43 -19.81
C PRO A 2 -4.01 7.04 -18.72
N THR A 3 -2.91 6.38 -18.39
CA THR A 3 -1.89 6.89 -17.48
C THR A 3 -1.34 8.19 -18.04
N CYS A 4 -1.58 9.30 -17.33
CA CYS A 4 -0.89 10.55 -17.60
C CYS A 4 0.58 10.32 -17.21
N SER A 5 1.38 9.88 -18.18
CA SER A 5 2.83 9.94 -18.07
C SER A 5 3.19 11.39 -17.75
N PHE A 6 3.95 11.61 -16.68
CA PHE A 6 4.59 12.90 -16.40
C PHE A 6 6.04 12.79 -16.89
N PRO A 7 6.30 12.87 -18.21
CA PRO A 7 7.59 12.54 -18.79
C PRO A 7 8.72 13.43 -18.27
N LYS A 8 8.39 14.65 -17.81
CA LYS A 8 9.36 15.59 -17.27
C LYS A 8 9.86 15.22 -15.87
N PHE A 9 9.22 14.28 -15.17
CA PHE A 9 9.69 13.89 -13.83
C PHE A 9 11.12 13.37 -13.88
N SER A 10 11.42 12.48 -14.83
CA SER A 10 12.74 11.87 -14.99
C SER A 10 13.81 12.83 -15.45
N GLU A 11 13.43 13.98 -16.01
CA GLU A 11 14.36 15.04 -16.45
C GLU A 11 14.77 15.96 -15.30
N LEU A 12 14.12 15.87 -14.13
CA LEU A 12 14.49 16.66 -12.98
C LEU A 12 15.84 16.20 -12.38
N PRO A 13 16.66 17.13 -11.88
CA PRO A 13 17.80 16.81 -11.02
C PRO A 13 17.42 15.82 -9.91
N ALA A 14 18.35 14.93 -9.57
CA ALA A 14 18.10 13.86 -8.61
C ALA A 14 17.66 14.41 -7.24
N GLU A 15 18.22 15.56 -6.83
CA GLU A 15 17.90 16.25 -5.59
C GLU A 15 16.42 16.64 -5.54
N LEU A 16 15.89 17.21 -6.63
CA LEU A 16 14.49 17.61 -6.72
C LEU A 16 13.55 16.40 -6.74
N ARG A 17 13.91 15.33 -7.44
CA ARG A 17 13.12 14.08 -7.43
C ARG A 17 13.05 13.48 -6.04
N CYS A 18 14.17 13.48 -5.31
CA CYS A 18 14.23 13.05 -3.92
C CYS A 18 13.34 13.91 -3.01
N GLU A 19 13.39 15.24 -3.12
CA GLU A 19 12.52 16.12 -2.33
C GLU A 19 11.03 15.89 -2.62
N ILE A 20 10.67 15.68 -3.90
CA ILE A 20 9.29 15.35 -4.27
C ILE A 20 8.85 14.03 -3.61
N TRP A 21 9.71 13.00 -3.63
CA TRP A 21 9.37 11.73 -2.99
C TRP A 21 9.27 11.85 -1.48
N LYS A 22 10.14 12.63 -0.81
CA LYS A 22 10.02 12.91 0.62
C LYS A 22 8.66 13.49 0.96
N ILE A 23 8.22 14.50 0.21
CA ILE A 23 6.90 15.13 0.40
C ILE A 23 5.76 14.14 0.13
N ALA A 24 5.87 13.33 -0.92
CA ALA A 24 4.82 12.38 -1.29
C ALA A 24 4.74 11.14 -0.37
N SER A 25 5.80 10.83 0.37
CA SER A 25 5.97 9.56 1.09
C SER A 25 5.04 9.36 2.27
N PHE A 26 4.62 10.45 2.92
CA PHE A 26 3.75 10.36 4.07
C PHE A 26 2.50 11.21 3.88
N HIS A 27 1.41 10.55 3.51
CA HIS A 27 0.09 11.16 3.44
C HIS A 27 -0.89 10.40 4.33
N PRO A 28 -1.44 11.04 5.39
CA PRO A 28 -2.49 10.44 6.19
C PRO A 28 -3.69 10.06 5.31
N ARG A 29 -4.18 8.83 5.46
CA ARG A 29 -5.32 8.33 4.69
C ARG A 29 -6.22 7.46 5.55
N ASN A 30 -7.53 7.65 5.39
CA ASN A 30 -8.52 6.78 5.99
C ASN A 30 -8.59 5.49 5.16
N VAL A 31 -8.31 4.35 5.80
CA VAL A 31 -8.39 3.03 5.16
C VAL A 31 -9.62 2.32 5.71
N PRO A 32 -10.71 2.17 4.93
CA PRO A 32 -11.84 1.37 5.34
C PRO A 32 -11.41 -0.10 5.42
N ILE A 33 -11.73 -0.73 6.53
CA ILE A 33 -11.51 -2.15 6.77
C ILE A 33 -12.88 -2.80 6.85
N ASP A 34 -13.10 -3.81 6.03
CA ASP A 34 -14.28 -4.65 6.06
C ASP A 34 -13.91 -6.01 6.66
N VAL A 35 -14.86 -6.61 7.38
CA VAL A 35 -14.70 -7.90 8.06
C VAL A 35 -15.60 -8.90 7.37
N GLN A 36 -14.97 -9.84 6.65
CA GLN A 36 -15.70 -10.96 6.07
C GLN A 36 -15.67 -12.16 7.01
N TYR A 37 -16.84 -12.73 7.24
CA TYR A 37 -17.01 -13.93 8.05
C TYR A 37 -17.06 -15.15 7.14
N LYS A 38 -16.11 -16.07 7.32
CA LYS A 38 -16.21 -17.41 6.73
C LYS A 38 -16.81 -18.35 7.76
N CYS A 39 -18.04 -18.80 7.52
CA CYS A 39 -18.60 -19.92 8.26
C CYS A 39 -18.05 -21.21 7.65
N ASN A 40 -17.17 -21.90 8.39
CA ASN A 40 -16.74 -23.24 8.01
C ASN A 40 -17.72 -24.26 8.60
N THR A 41 -18.61 -24.80 7.78
CA THR A 41 -19.62 -25.78 8.23
C THR A 41 -19.06 -27.18 8.48
N PHE A 42 -17.76 -27.40 8.27
CA PHE A 42 -17.14 -28.74 8.35
C PHE A 42 -16.62 -29.12 9.75
N THR A 43 -16.46 -28.17 10.67
CA THR A 43 -15.99 -28.47 12.03
C THR A 43 -17.01 -27.97 13.04
N ASN A 44 -17.50 -28.84 13.91
CA ASN A 44 -18.37 -28.51 15.07
C ASN A 44 -17.71 -27.59 16.11
N TYR A 45 -16.59 -26.96 15.76
CA TYR A 45 -15.91 -25.91 16.51
C TYR A 45 -16.15 -24.59 15.78
N LEU A 46 -16.79 -23.65 16.46
CA LEU A 46 -17.06 -22.29 15.97
C LEU A 46 -15.77 -21.46 15.91
N TYR A 47 -14.77 -21.89 15.14
CA TYR A 47 -13.67 -21.02 14.75
C TYR A 47 -14.19 -20.07 13.66
N GLN A 48 -14.49 -18.84 14.07
CA GLN A 48 -14.88 -17.79 13.15
C GLN A 48 -13.60 -17.11 12.65
N ASP A 49 -13.07 -17.58 11.52
CA ASP A 49 -11.97 -16.89 10.86
C ASP A 49 -12.46 -15.53 10.38
N HIS A 50 -11.92 -14.47 10.98
CA HIS A 50 -12.13 -13.10 10.54
C HIS A 50 -11.11 -12.78 9.46
N ILE A 51 -11.59 -12.48 8.25
CA ILE A 51 -10.74 -11.95 7.18
C ILE A 51 -10.97 -10.46 7.12
N PHE A 52 -9.92 -9.69 7.45
CA PHE A 52 -9.89 -8.25 7.28
C PHE A 52 -9.47 -7.93 5.84
N ILE A 53 -10.31 -7.23 5.11
CA ILE A 53 -9.99 -6.75 3.77
C ILE A 53 -10.14 -5.24 3.69
N SER A 54 -9.43 -4.63 2.75
CA SER A 54 -9.69 -3.25 2.35
C SER A 54 -9.90 -3.21 0.84
N PRO A 55 -10.94 -2.51 0.34
CA PRO A 55 -11.11 -2.31 -1.10
C PRO A 55 -10.11 -1.29 -1.66
N LEU A 56 -9.36 -0.58 -0.81
CA LEU A 56 -8.40 0.42 -1.25
C LEU A 56 -7.11 -0.21 -1.77
N TYR A 57 -6.60 0.35 -2.85
CA TYR A 57 -5.29 0.02 -3.35
C TYR A 57 -4.17 0.48 -2.39
N PRO A 58 -3.05 -0.25 -2.35
CA PRO A 58 -1.84 0.20 -1.68
C PRO A 58 -1.43 1.61 -2.13
N PRO A 59 -0.74 2.39 -1.29
CA PRO A 59 -0.21 3.70 -1.69
C PRO A 59 0.56 3.64 -3.01
N ALA A 60 0.21 4.49 -3.96
CA ALA A 60 0.84 4.51 -5.29
C ALA A 60 2.37 4.68 -5.20
N ILE A 61 2.86 5.40 -4.20
CA ILE A 61 4.30 5.63 -3.98
C ILE A 61 5.10 4.32 -3.78
N LEU A 62 4.47 3.22 -3.36
CA LEU A 62 5.13 1.91 -3.28
C LEU A 62 5.37 1.27 -4.67
N HIS A 63 4.70 1.78 -5.71
CA HIS A 63 4.63 1.18 -7.03
C HIS A 63 5.04 2.11 -8.18
N SER A 64 5.28 3.41 -7.93
CA SER A 64 5.65 4.37 -8.98
C SER A 64 7.05 4.15 -9.58
N SER A 65 8.09 3.99 -8.74
CA SER A 65 9.48 3.81 -9.17
C SER A 65 10.34 3.21 -8.05
N GLN A 66 11.60 2.88 -8.34
CA GLN A 66 12.55 2.41 -7.33
C GLN A 66 12.83 3.48 -6.26
N GLU A 67 13.08 4.73 -6.68
CA GLU A 67 13.34 5.85 -5.77
C GLU A 67 12.15 6.13 -4.85
N SER A 68 10.96 6.17 -5.45
CA SER A 68 9.69 6.32 -4.76
C SER A 68 9.50 5.24 -3.69
N ARG A 69 9.80 3.98 -4.03
CA ARG A 69 9.70 2.85 -3.09
C ARG A 69 10.71 2.96 -1.94
N ILE A 70 11.95 3.35 -2.22
CA ILE A 70 12.98 3.54 -1.19
C ILE A 70 12.51 4.56 -0.16
N GLU A 71 11.95 5.69 -0.60
CA GLU A 71 11.44 6.72 0.31
C GLU A 71 10.21 6.23 1.08
N ALA A 72 9.25 5.59 0.39
CA ALA A 72 8.03 5.08 1.00
C ALA A 72 8.32 4.07 2.12
N LEU A 73 9.29 3.17 1.93
CA LEU A 73 9.62 2.13 2.91
C LEU A 73 10.24 2.67 4.22
N LYS A 74 10.58 3.96 4.29
CA LYS A 74 10.94 4.62 5.57
C LYS A 74 9.73 4.77 6.50
N TYR A 75 8.52 4.84 5.92
CA TYR A 75 7.27 5.08 6.65
C TYR A 75 6.33 3.88 6.63
N TYR A 76 6.26 3.17 5.51
CA TYR A 76 5.41 2.00 5.35
C TYR A 76 6.17 0.73 5.72
N GLN A 77 5.70 0.05 6.77
CA GLN A 77 6.17 -1.26 7.16
C GLN A 77 5.13 -2.31 6.79
N ARG A 78 5.62 -3.48 6.38
CA ARG A 78 4.74 -4.62 6.15
C ARG A 78 4.24 -5.13 7.49
N SER A 79 2.98 -4.89 7.82
CA SER A 79 2.34 -5.50 8.98
C SER A 79 1.86 -6.90 8.64
N PHE A 80 2.03 -7.84 9.58
CA PHE A 80 1.64 -9.26 9.54
C PHE A 80 2.52 -10.15 8.64
N ASN A 81 3.33 -10.99 9.28
CA ASN A 81 3.90 -12.17 8.64
C ASN A 81 2.75 -13.11 8.28
N LYS A 82 2.63 -13.49 7.01
CA LYS A 82 1.91 -14.72 6.66
C LYS A 82 2.76 -15.86 7.22
N THR A 83 2.38 -16.39 8.38
CA THR A 83 2.77 -17.75 8.72
C THR A 83 2.07 -18.64 7.69
N VAL A 84 2.87 -19.20 6.78
CA VAL A 84 2.42 -20.21 5.81
C VAL A 84 2.24 -21.53 6.56
#